data_AF-A0A5N9EF52-F1
#
_entry.id   AF-A0A5N9EF52-F1
#
_cell.length_a   1.000
_cell.length_b   1.000
_cell.length_c   1.000
_cell.angle_alpha   90.00
_cell.angle_beta   90.00
_cell.angle_gamma   90.00
#
_symmetry.space_group_name_H-M   'P 1'
#
loop_
_entity.id
_entity.type
_entity.pdbx_description
1 polymer ?
#
loop_
_entity_poly.entity_id
_entity_poly.type
_entity_poly.pdbx_seq_one_letter_code
_entity_poly.pdbx_strand_id
1 'polypeptide(L)'
;MARMHPQTLRKYERYGFVSPNRTSGSQRLYSDIDVNRLLVAKRLIDEFGLNLNGVRLILEILDVINAWKNILKRDPQISKFQDVREIVDGIDTLINQIYNRKTK
;
A
#
# COMPACT_ATOMS: atom_id res chain seq x y z
N MET A 1 6.52 1.38 -15.34
CA MET A 1 6.98 2.49 -14.45
C MET A 1 5.81 3.44 -14.20
N ALA A 2 5.66 3.95 -12.97
CA ALA A 2 4.47 4.62 -12.45
C ALA A 2 3.94 5.88 -13.21
N ARG A 3 4.51 6.26 -14.37
CA ARG A 3 4.20 7.48 -15.14
C ARG A 3 4.05 8.72 -14.25
N MET A 4 4.89 8.86 -13.23
CA MET A 4 4.93 10.01 -12.32
C MET A 4 6.15 10.88 -12.62
N HIS A 5 5.98 12.19 -12.49
CA HIS A 5 7.09 13.13 -12.63
C HIS A 5 8.11 12.93 -11.49
N PRO A 6 9.43 13.04 -11.75
CA PRO A 6 10.47 12.82 -10.73
C PRO A 6 10.31 13.67 -9.46
N GLN A 7 9.78 14.89 -9.58
CA GLN A 7 9.53 15.75 -8.42
C GLN A 7 8.40 15.24 -7.52
N THR A 8 7.37 14.63 -8.11
CA THR A 8 6.30 13.96 -7.37
C THR A 8 6.83 12.76 -6.60
N LEU A 9 7.70 11.96 -7.23
CA LEU A 9 8.36 10.83 -6.56
C LEU A 9 9.21 11.28 -5.37
N ARG A 10 9.97 12.36 -5.50
CA ARG A 10 10.74 12.95 -4.39
C ARG A 10 9.83 13.49 -3.28
N LYS A 11 8.70 14.09 -3.65
CA LYS A 11 7.69 14.54 -2.69
C LYS A 11 7.16 13.36 -1.88
N TYR A 12 6.76 12.28 -2.55
CA TYR A 12 6.25 11.08 -1.88
C TYR A 12 7.30 10.38 -1.01
N GLU A 13 8.56 10.34 -1.44
CA GLU A 13 9.70 9.87 -0.61
C GLU A 13 9.82 10.71 0.68
N ARG A 14 9.77 12.05 0.58
CA ARG A 14 9.87 12.95 1.76
C ARG A 14 8.72 12.77 2.75
N TYR A 15 7.53 12.41 2.27
CA TYR A 15 6.36 12.11 3.11
C TYR A 15 6.37 10.66 3.63
N GLY A 16 7.40 9.87 3.31
CA GLY A 16 7.56 8.51 3.81
C GLY A 16 6.70 7.46 3.11
N PHE A 17 6.15 7.77 1.92
CA PHE A 17 5.32 6.78 1.21
C PHE A 17 6.16 5.61 0.71
N VAL A 18 7.43 5.83 0.39
CA VAL A 18 8.36 4.80 -0.09
C VAL A 18 9.78 5.15 0.31
N SER A 19 10.65 4.15 0.37
CA SER A 19 12.08 4.30 0.62
C SER A 19 12.87 3.58 -0.46
N PRO A 20 13.13 4.23 -1.61
CA PRO A 20 13.80 3.57 -2.72
C PRO A 20 15.24 3.20 -2.36
N ASN A 21 15.70 2.09 -2.92
CA ASN A 21 17.13 1.77 -2.91
C ASN A 21 17.91 2.79 -3.73
N ARG A 22 19.20 2.92 -3.45
CA ARG A 22 20.09 3.82 -4.18
C ARG A 22 21.24 3.04 -4.83
N THR A 23 21.54 3.35 -6.09
CA THR A 23 22.76 2.86 -6.75
C THR A 23 24.00 3.55 -6.17
N SER A 24 25.19 3.04 -6.48
CA SER A 24 26.48 3.72 -6.22
C SER A 24 26.54 5.16 -6.77
N GLY A 25 25.88 5.44 -7.90
CA GLY A 25 25.73 6.79 -8.47
C GLY A 25 24.59 7.64 -7.88
N SER A 26 24.05 7.28 -6.71
CA SER A 26 22.93 7.96 -6.03
C SER A 26 21.60 8.03 -6.81
N GLN A 27 21.43 7.23 -7.87
CA GLN A 27 20.15 7.08 -8.56
C GLN A 27 19.16 6.26 -7.72
N ARG A 28 17.88 6.67 -7.75
CA ARG A 28 16.80 5.97 -7.04
C ARG A 28 16.34 4.78 -7.85
N LEU A 29 16.31 3.61 -7.22
CA LEU A 29 15.74 2.39 -7.74
C LEU A 29 14.48 2.07 -6.96
N TYR A 30 13.35 2.11 -7.64
CA TYR A 30 12.06 1.73 -7.10
C TYR A 30 11.79 0.28 -7.47
N SER A 31 11.53 -0.56 -6.47
CA SER A 31 11.04 -1.92 -6.66
C SER A 31 9.61 -1.93 -7.18
N ASP A 32 9.11 -3.08 -7.62
CA ASP A 32 7.70 -3.22 -7.99
C ASP A 32 6.76 -2.95 -6.82
N ILE A 33 7.18 -3.29 -5.60
CA ILE A 33 6.45 -2.98 -4.36
C ILE A 33 6.36 -1.46 -4.17
N ASP A 34 7.47 -0.74 -4.35
CA ASP A 34 7.47 0.73 -4.27
C ASP A 34 6.55 1.33 -5.34
N VAL A 35 6.62 0.82 -6.57
CA VAL A 35 5.77 1.30 -7.68
C VAL A 35 4.29 1.11 -7.37
N ASN A 36 3.90 -0.08 -6.88
CA ASN A 36 2.52 -0.35 -6.48
C ASN A 36 2.07 0.56 -5.33
N ARG A 37 2.93 0.74 -4.32
CA ARG A 37 2.65 1.62 -3.19
C ARG A 37 2.48 3.08 -3.62
N LEU A 38 3.29 3.56 -4.56
CA LEU A 38 3.14 4.89 -5.17
C LEU A 38 1.82 5.02 -5.92
N LEU A 39 1.40 4.00 -6.68
CA LEU A 39 0.12 4.00 -7.40
C LEU A 39 -1.07 4.08 -6.43
N VAL A 40 -1.03 3.34 -5.32
CA VAL A 40 -2.04 3.43 -4.25
C VAL A 40 -2.05 4.82 -3.63
N ALA A 41 -0.87 5.37 -3.28
CA ALA A 41 -0.75 6.71 -2.73
C ALA A 41 -1.37 7.78 -3.65
N LYS A 42 -1.06 7.70 -4.96
CA LYS A 42 -1.64 8.59 -5.97
C LYS A 42 -3.15 8.44 -6.02
N ARG A 43 -3.68 7.23 -5.97
CA ARG A 43 -5.12 6.99 -5.98
C ARG A 43 -5.82 7.58 -4.75
N LEU A 44 -5.25 7.40 -3.56
CA LEU A 44 -5.77 7.98 -2.33
C LEU A 44 -5.85 9.52 -2.40
N ILE A 45 -4.92 10.14 -3.11
CA ILE A 45 -4.93 11.59 -3.37
C ILE A 45 -5.99 11.95 -4.42
N ASP A 46 -5.93 11.31 -5.59
CA ASP A 46 -6.69 11.72 -6.78
C ASP A 46 -8.17 11.32 -6.70
N GLU A 47 -8.48 10.13 -6.16
CA GLU A 47 -9.84 9.57 -6.14
C GLU A 47 -10.53 9.76 -4.77
N PHE A 48 -9.77 9.67 -3.67
CA PHE A 48 -10.33 9.77 -2.31
C PHE A 48 -10.13 11.17 -1.69
N GLY A 49 -9.43 12.08 -2.37
CA GLY A 49 -9.25 13.46 -1.92
C GLY A 49 -8.40 13.60 -0.65
N LEU A 50 -7.61 12.59 -0.30
CA LEU A 50 -6.79 12.63 0.91
C LEU A 50 -5.58 13.54 0.72
N ASN A 51 -5.28 14.32 1.75
CA ASN A 51 -4.01 15.04 1.82
C ASN A 51 -2.85 14.06 2.11
N LEU A 52 -1.61 14.55 2.00
CA LEU A 52 -0.41 13.71 2.11
C LEU A 52 -0.25 13.05 3.49
N ASN A 53 -0.69 13.72 4.56
CA ASN A 53 -0.66 13.14 5.90
C ASN A 53 -1.70 12.02 6.05
N GLY A 54 -2.89 12.21 5.49
CA GLY A 54 -3.93 11.18 5.43
C GLY A 54 -3.47 9.97 4.64
N VAL A 55 -2.84 10.18 3.47
CA VAL A 55 -2.27 9.11 2.66
C VAL A 55 -1.21 8.34 3.45
N ARG A 56 -0.30 9.05 4.12
CA ARG A 56 0.73 8.42 4.97
C ARG A 56 0.10 7.48 6.00
N LEU A 57 -0.88 7.99 6.75
CA LEU A 57 -1.55 7.22 7.80
C LEU A 57 -2.26 5.98 7.23
N ILE A 58 -2.96 6.11 6.09
CA ILE A 58 -3.61 4.96 5.43
C ILE A 58 -2.58 3.92 4.99
N LEU A 59 -1.45 4.34 4.42
CA LEU A 59 -0.40 3.42 4.01
C LEU A 59 0.21 2.68 5.21
N GLU A 60 0.43 3.36 6.35
CA GLU A 60 0.89 2.74 7.60
C GLU A 60 -0.13 1.73 8.13
N ILE A 61 -1.43 2.05 8.11
CA ILE A 61 -2.51 1.14 8.49
C ILE A 61 -2.52 -0.10 7.59
N LEU A 62 -2.38 0.07 6.27
CA LEU A 62 -2.33 -1.04 5.33
C LEU A 62 -1.14 -1.97 5.60
N ASP A 63 0.01 -1.44 6.02
CA ASP A 63 1.17 -2.26 6.36
C ASP A 63 0.89 -3.15 7.58
N VAL A 64 0.29 -2.58 8.63
CA VAL A 64 -0.10 -3.31 9.84
C VAL A 64 -1.15 -4.38 9.53
N ILE A 65 -2.18 -4.04 8.77
CA ILE A 65 -3.24 -4.98 8.39
C ILE A 65 -2.66 -6.13 7.55
N ASN A 66 -1.78 -5.85 6.60
CA ASN A 66 -1.14 -6.90 5.81
C ASN A 66 -0.24 -7.80 6.67
N ALA A 67 0.48 -7.24 7.64
CA ALA A 67 1.25 -8.02 8.60
C ALA A 67 0.36 -8.97 9.41
N TRP A 68 -0.74 -8.45 9.97
CA TRP A 68 -1.71 -9.26 10.72
C TRP A 68 -2.36 -10.34 9.86
N LYS A 69 -2.82 -9.99 8.66
CA LYS A 69 -3.34 -10.94 7.68
C LYS A 69 -2.36 -12.08 7.41
N ASN A 70 -1.08 -11.77 7.23
CA ASN A 70 -0.05 -12.78 7.02
C ASN A 70 0.17 -13.67 8.25
N ILE A 71 0.10 -13.11 9.46
CA ILE A 71 0.17 -13.89 10.71
C ILE A 71 -1.02 -14.85 10.80
N LEU A 72 -2.24 -14.36 10.57
CA LEU A 72 -3.46 -15.18 10.62
C LEU A 72 -3.46 -16.30 9.59
N LYS A 73 -2.90 -16.07 8.39
CA LYS A 73 -2.80 -17.09 7.33
C LYS A 73 -1.70 -18.13 7.56
N ARG A 74 -0.71 -17.86 8.43
CA ARG A 74 0.42 -18.76 8.68
C ARG A 74 0.08 -19.96 9.56
N ASP A 75 -0.95 -19.85 10.41
CA ASP A 75 -1.37 -20.92 11.31
C ASP A 75 -2.65 -21.60 10.77
N PRO A 76 -2.56 -22.83 10.25
CA PRO A 76 -3.71 -23.57 9.72
C PRO A 76 -4.79 -23.85 10.77
N GLN A 77 -4.41 -23.94 12.05
CA GLN A 77 -5.35 -24.17 13.15
C GLN A 77 -6.19 -22.92 13.44
N ILE A 78 -5.64 -21.73 13.19
CA ILE A 78 -6.35 -20.46 13.35
C ILE A 78 -7.21 -20.17 12.11
N SER A 79 -6.70 -20.45 10.91
CA SER A 79 -7.42 -20.16 9.66
C SER A 79 -8.68 -21.00 9.44
N LYS A 80 -8.88 -22.09 10.19
CA LYS A 80 -10.08 -22.95 10.07
C LYS A 80 -11.32 -22.35 10.74
N PHE A 81 -11.14 -21.46 11.73
CA PHE A 81 -12.25 -20.83 12.43
C PHE A 81 -13.04 -19.93 11.47
N GLN A 82 -14.37 -20.04 11.50
CA GLN A 82 -15.25 -19.31 10.57
C GLN A 82 -15.13 -17.79 10.78
N ASP A 83 -15.19 -17.32 12.04
CA ASP A 83 -15.06 -15.91 12.38
C ASP A 83 -13.73 -15.30 11.90
N VAL A 84 -12.64 -16.07 12.00
CA VAL A 84 -11.33 -15.63 11.50
C VAL A 84 -11.33 -15.50 9.98
N ARG A 85 -11.95 -16.44 9.27
CA ARG A 85 -12.08 -16.35 7.80
C ARG A 85 -12.90 -15.12 7.40
N GLU A 86 -14.02 -14.87 8.07
CA GLU A 86 -14.85 -13.69 7.82
C GLU A 86 -14.10 -12.37 8.05
N ILE A 87 -13.29 -12.28 9.12
CA ILE A 87 -12.44 -11.12 9.37
C ILE A 87 -11.41 -10.93 8.25
N VAL A 88 -10.72 -12.00 7.86
CA VAL A 88 -9.70 -11.95 6.79
C VAL A 88 -10.33 -11.58 5.45
N ASP A 89 -11.52 -12.09 5.13
CA ASP A 89 -12.24 -11.77 3.89
C ASP A 89 -12.75 -10.32 3.89
N GLY A 90 -13.19 -9.82 5.05
CA GLY A 90 -13.56 -8.41 5.24
C GLY A 90 -12.36 -7.48 5.04
N ILE A 91 -11.20 -7.84 5.61
CA ILE A 91 -9.93 -7.14 5.38
C ILE A 91 -9.58 -7.15 3.88
N ASP A 92 -9.66 -8.30 3.22
CA ASP A 92 -9.33 -8.43 1.80
C ASP A 92 -10.26 -7.60 0.93
N THR A 93 -11.54 -7.53 1.28
CA THR A 93 -12.52 -6.65 0.62
C THR A 93 -12.15 -5.18 0.76
N LEU A 94 -11.81 -4.72 1.98
CA LEU A 94 -11.44 -3.33 2.24
C LEU A 94 -10.13 -2.95 1.53
N ILE A 95 -9.12 -3.82 1.59
CA ILE A 95 -7.87 -3.63 0.86
C ILE A 95 -8.16 -3.54 -0.64
N ASN A 96 -8.94 -4.45 -1.20
CA ASN A 96 -9.27 -4.46 -2.63
C ASN A 96 -9.98 -3.17 -3.07
N GLN A 97 -10.80 -2.54 -2.22
CA GLN A 97 -11.40 -1.23 -2.53
C GLN A 97 -10.33 -0.14 -2.72
N ILE A 98 -9.25 -0.18 -1.94
CA ILE A 98 -8.14 0.77 -2.00
C ILE A 98 -7.20 0.49 -3.16
N TYR A 99 -7.01 -0.78 -3.55
CA TYR A 99 -6.11 -1.16 -4.65
C TYR A 99 -6.78 -1.13 -6.04
N ASN A 100 -8.03 -1.58 -6.17
CA ASN A 100 -8.68 -1.71 -7.48
C ASN A 100 -9.42 -0.45 -7.90
N ARG A 101 -9.00 0.16 -9.03
CA ARG A 101 -9.83 1.15 -9.73
C ARG A 101 -11.20 0.54 -9.99
N LYS A 102 -12.28 1.23 -9.60
CA LYS A 102 -13.57 0.99 -10.24
C LYS A 102 -13.37 1.33 -11.72
N THR A 103 -13.20 0.33 -12.55
CA THR A 103 -13.38 0.48 -13.99
C THR A 103 -14.81 0.95 -14.16
N LYS A 104 -14.98 2.23 -14.47
CA LYS A 104 -16.23 2.75 -15.03
C LYS A 104 -16.42 2.17 -16.42
#